data_AF-F0G5S3-F1
#
_entry.id   AF-F0G5S3-F1
#
_cell.length_a   1.000
_cell.length_b   1.000
_cell.length_c   1.000
_cell.angle_alpha   90.00
_cell.angle_beta   90.00
_cell.angle_gamma   90.00
#
_symmetry.space_group_name_H-M   'P 1'
#
loop_
_entity.id
_entity.type
_entity.pdbx_description
1 polymer ?
#
loop_
_entity_poly.entity_id
_entity_poly.type
_entity_poly.pdbx_seq_one_letter_code
_entity_poly.pdbx_strand_id
1 'polypeptide(L)'
;PACVQAVRAAAERFGYSHRDIVSGAGHDACYLAQVAPTSMVFVPCVDGISHNEIEDATPEWIEAGANVLLHAMLSRACEPAS
;
A
#
# COMPACT_ATOMS: atom_id res chain seq x y z
N PRO A 1 -10.35 -7.81 -4.00
CA PRO A 1 -9.65 -8.36 -5.18
C PRO A 1 -9.06 -7.28 -6.11
N ALA A 2 -9.88 -6.34 -6.62
CA ALA A 2 -9.42 -5.32 -7.57
C ALA A 2 -8.42 -4.31 -6.99
N CYS A 3 -8.64 -3.78 -5.77
CA CYS A 3 -7.70 -2.84 -5.16
C CYS A 3 -6.32 -3.48 -4.87
N VAL A 4 -6.30 -4.74 -4.41
CA VAL A 4 -5.05 -5.51 -4.23
C VAL A 4 -4.32 -5.70 -5.56
N GLN A 5 -5.05 -5.99 -6.64
CA GLN A 5 -4.46 -6.10 -7.98
C GLN A 5 -3.90 -4.76 -8.47
N ALA A 6 -4.59 -3.64 -8.22
CA ALA A 6 -4.07 -2.31 -8.57
C ALA A 6 -2.77 -1.98 -7.83
N VAL A 7 -2.68 -2.34 -6.54
CA VAL A 7 -1.44 -2.21 -5.75
C VAL A 7 -0.33 -3.08 -6.33
N ARG A 8 -0.61 -4.35 -6.64
CA ARG A 8 0.38 -5.28 -7.21
C ARG A 8 0.89 -4.80 -8.57
N ALA A 9 -0.01 -4.41 -9.46
CA ALA A 9 0.34 -3.89 -10.78
C ALA A 9 1.17 -2.60 -10.69
N ALA A 10 0.88 -1.73 -9.72
CA ALA A 10 1.68 -0.54 -9.46
C ALA A 10 3.09 -0.89 -8.96
N ALA A 11 3.27 -1.89 -8.09
CA ALA A 11 4.59 -2.36 -7.69
C ALA A 11 5.37 -2.97 -8.88
N GLU A 12 4.71 -3.81 -9.68
CA GLU A 12 5.29 -4.43 -10.88
C GLU A 12 5.73 -3.37 -11.91
N ARG A 13 4.96 -2.29 -12.08
CA ARG A 13 5.27 -1.18 -13.01
C ARG A 13 6.64 -0.54 -12.74
N PHE A 14 7.04 -0.43 -11.48
CA PHE A 14 8.33 0.14 -11.08
C PHE A 14 9.41 -0.93 -10.86
N GLY A 15 9.09 -2.21 -11.03
CA GLY A 15 10.01 -3.31 -10.79
C GLY A 15 10.35 -3.51 -9.31
N TYR A 16 9.51 -3.03 -8.39
CA TYR A 16 9.73 -3.23 -6.95
C TYR A 16 9.45 -4.68 -6.57
N SER A 17 10.33 -5.28 -5.77
CA SER A 17 10.04 -6.58 -5.16
C SER A 17 8.84 -6.46 -4.22
N HIS A 18 7.89 -7.38 -4.34
CA HIS A 18 6.69 -7.38 -3.49
C HIS A 18 6.30 -8.81 -3.10
N ARG A 19 5.48 -8.91 -2.06
CA ARG A 19 4.82 -10.14 -1.63
C ARG A 19 3.44 -9.82 -1.07
N ASP A 20 2.57 -10.81 -1.05
CA ASP A 20 1.33 -10.69 -0.30
C ASP A 20 1.63 -10.77 1.21
N ILE A 21 0.87 -9.99 1.99
CA ILE A 21 1.00 -9.89 3.44
C ILE A 21 -0.36 -9.62 4.09
N VAL A 22 -0.55 -10.11 5.30
CA VAL A 22 -1.71 -9.82 6.15
C VAL A 22 -1.29 -8.79 7.18
N SER A 23 -2.06 -7.71 7.35
CA SER A 23 -1.75 -6.74 8.42
C SER A 23 -1.95 -7.39 9.79
N GLY A 24 -0.93 -7.31 10.64
CA GLY A 24 -1.04 -7.68 12.05
C GLY A 24 -1.68 -6.59 12.92
N ALA A 25 -1.76 -5.36 12.42
CA ALA A 25 -2.30 -4.20 13.13
C ALA A 25 -3.67 -3.77 12.57
N GLY A 26 -4.48 -3.15 13.44
CA GLY A 26 -5.70 -2.47 13.03
C GLY A 26 -5.38 -1.14 12.35
N HIS A 27 -6.08 -0.83 11.26
CA HIS A 27 -6.02 0.45 10.56
C HIS A 27 -7.44 0.91 10.22
N ASP A 28 -7.64 2.21 10.01
CA ASP A 28 -8.93 2.75 9.57
C ASP A 28 -9.44 2.10 8.27
N ALA A 29 -8.51 1.71 7.40
CA ALA A 29 -8.79 0.97 6.17
C ALA A 29 -9.56 -0.34 6.42
N CYS A 30 -9.39 -0.99 7.58
CA CYS A 30 -10.13 -2.19 7.95
C CYS A 30 -11.63 -1.91 8.12
N TYR A 31 -12.00 -0.72 8.60
CA TYR A 31 -13.40 -0.29 8.69
C TYR A 31 -13.91 0.19 7.33
N LEU A 32 -13.11 0.96 6.58
CA LEU A 32 -13.48 1.40 5.23
C LEU A 32 -13.77 0.23 4.28
N ALA A 33 -13.05 -0.89 4.43
CA ALA A 33 -13.27 -2.10 3.66
C ALA A 33 -14.68 -2.71 3.80
N GLN A 34 -15.43 -2.35 4.85
CA GLN A 34 -16.81 -2.81 5.05
C GLN A 34 -17.82 -2.07 4.17
N VAL A 35 -17.46 -0.89 3.65
CA VAL A 35 -18.38 0.01 2.92
C VAL A 35 -17.86 0.41 1.54
N ALA A 36 -16.58 0.21 1.24
CA ALA A 36 -15.99 0.53 -0.06
C ALA A 36 -14.85 -0.44 -0.43
N PRO A 37 -14.59 -0.68 -1.73
CA PRO A 37 -13.45 -1.46 -2.19
C PRO A 37 -12.13 -0.86 -1.68
N THR A 38 -11.49 -1.54 -0.73
CA THR A 38 -10.31 -1.02 -0.01
C THR A 38 -9.20 -2.07 0.07
N SER A 39 -7.95 -1.62 -0.04
CA SER A 39 -6.74 -2.40 0.28
C SER A 39 -5.64 -1.45 0.77
N MET A 40 -4.50 -1.99 1.20
CA MET A 40 -3.40 -1.20 1.74
C MET A 40 -2.10 -1.41 0.95
N VAL A 41 -1.20 -0.44 1.03
CA VAL A 41 0.19 -0.52 0.55
C VAL A 41 1.09 -0.48 1.78
N PHE A 42 1.96 -1.47 1.96
CA PHE A 42 2.95 -1.50 3.02
C PHE A 42 4.36 -1.31 2.44
N VAL A 43 5.20 -0.66 3.23
CA VAL A 43 6.65 -0.59 3.04
C VAL A 43 7.33 -1.21 4.27
N PRO A 44 8.57 -1.69 4.17
CA PRO A 44 9.31 -2.15 5.34
C PRO A 44 9.58 -1.00 6.32
N CYS A 45 9.75 -1.35 7.59
CA CYS A 45 10.39 -0.51 8.59
C CYS A 45 11.64 -1.23 9.13
N VAL A 46 12.63 -0.46 9.58
CA VAL A 46 13.89 -0.99 10.10
C VAL A 46 13.60 -1.88 11.32
N ASP A 47 14.12 -3.11 11.30
CA ASP A 47 13.94 -4.13 12.33
C ASP A 47 12.48 -4.51 12.66
N GLY A 48 11.51 -4.07 11.85
CA GLY A 48 10.09 -4.33 12.12
C GLY A 48 9.55 -3.60 13.35
N ILE A 49 10.26 -2.57 13.85
CA ILE A 49 9.88 -1.83 15.04
C ILE A 49 8.84 -0.77 14.68
N SER A 50 7.83 -0.62 15.54
CA SER A 50 6.89 0.49 15.50
C SER A 50 6.45 0.88 16.92
N HIS A 51 5.79 2.03 17.08
CA HIS A 51 5.38 2.60 18.37
C HIS A 51 6.58 2.81 19.32
N ASN A 52 7.74 3.10 18.74
CA ASN A 52 8.97 3.38 19.44
C ASN A 52 9.66 4.56 18.75
N GLU A 53 10.40 5.36 19.51
CA GLU A 53 11.11 6.55 19.01
C GLU A 53 12.19 6.19 17.96
N ILE A 54 12.65 4.94 17.92
CA ILE A 54 13.59 4.44 16.91
C ILE A 54 12.92 3.85 15.66
N GLU A 55 11.59 3.92 15.57
CA GLU A 55 10.86 3.54 14.35
C GLU A 55 11.41 4.35 13.16
N ASP A 56 11.83 3.65 12.10
CA ASP A 56 12.48 4.27 10.95
C ASP A 56 12.18 3.51 9.65
N ALA A 57 12.28 4.24 8.53
CA ALA A 57 12.12 3.71 7.18
C ALA A 57 13.00 4.51 6.22
N THR A 58 13.69 3.82 5.31
CA THR A 58 14.60 4.51 4.40
C THR A 58 13.84 5.39 3.40
N PRO A 59 14.44 6.50 2.92
CA PRO A 59 13.82 7.35 1.91
C PRO A 59 13.36 6.58 0.66
N GLU A 60 14.12 5.56 0.24
CA GLU A 60 13.80 4.73 -0.93
C GLU A 60 12.55 3.88 -0.71
N TRP A 61 12.36 3.34 0.51
CA TRP A 61 11.13 2.61 0.85
C TRP A 61 9.93 3.53 0.86
N ILE A 62 10.08 4.73 1.44
CA ILE A 62 9.01 5.74 1.48
C ILE A 62 8.63 6.18 0.06
N GLU A 63 9.60 6.47 -0.79
CA GLU A 63 9.37 6.82 -2.20
C GLU A 63 8.66 5.69 -2.95
N ALA A 64 9.13 4.45 -2.80
CA ALA A 64 8.51 3.29 -3.45
C ALA A 64 7.05 3.11 -3.03
N GLY A 65 6.76 3.22 -1.73
CA GLY A 65 5.39 3.15 -1.21
C GLY A 65 4.49 4.25 -1.76
N ALA A 66 5.00 5.48 -1.85
CA ALA A 66 4.27 6.62 -2.41
C ALA A 66 4.01 6.46 -3.91
N ASN A 67 4.99 5.98 -4.69
CA ASN A 67 4.83 5.69 -6.11
C ASN A 67 3.77 4.60 -6.36
N VAL A 68 3.77 3.53 -5.55
CA VAL A 68 2.76 2.47 -5.62
C VAL A 68 1.38 3.02 -5.29
N LEU A 69 1.25 3.83 -4.22
CA LEU A 69 -0.01 4.46 -3.85
C LEU A 69 -0.55 5.35 -4.98
N LEU A 70 0.29 6.24 -5.53
CA LEU A 70 -0.07 7.12 -6.64
C LEU A 70 -0.66 6.35 -7.82
N HIS A 71 0.03 5.31 -8.27
CA HIS A 71 -0.39 4.57 -9.46
C HIS A 71 -1.59 3.65 -9.20
N ALA A 72 -1.71 3.07 -8.01
CA ALA A 72 -2.90 2.33 -7.63
C ALA A 72 -4.13 3.26 -7.58
N MET A 73 -3.99 4.46 -7.01
CA MET A 73 -5.06 5.46 -6.99
C MET A 73 -5.44 5.94 -8.39
N LEU A 74 -4.46 6.29 -9.24
CA LEU A 74 -4.72 6.69 -10.63
C LEU A 74 -5.46 5.60 -11.41
N SER A 75 -5.06 4.33 -11.23
CA SER A 75 -5.74 3.21 -11.88
C SER A 75 -7.23 3.12 -11.52
N ARG A 76 -7.62 3.51 -10.30
CA ARG A 76 -9.01 3.50 -9.84
C ARG A 76 -9.75 4.79 -10.19
N ALA A 77 -9.09 5.93 -10.01
CA ALA A 77 -9.68 7.26 -10.19
C ALA A 77 -9.91 7.61 -11.67
N CYS A 78 -9.15 7.02 -12.59
CA CYS A 78 -9.31 7.22 -14.03
C CYS A 78 -10.25 6.21 -14.70
N GLU A 79 -10.94 5.36 -13.93
CA GLU A 79 -12.01 4.53 -14.49
C GLU A 79 -13.16 5.43 -14.98
N PRO A 80 -13.77 5.15 -16.15
CA PRO A 80 -14.91 5.92 -16.62
C PRO A 80 -16.01 5.94 -15.57
N ALA A 81 -16.57 7.11 -15.29
CA ALA A 81 -17.75 7.22 -14.45
C ALA A 81 -18.90 6.45 -15.11
N SER A 82 -19.49 5.53 -14.36
CA SER A 82 -20.72 4.81 -14.73
C SER A 82 -21.93 5.73 -14.68
#